data_AF-A0A1H7S9K0-F1
#
_entry.id   AF-A0A1H7S9K0-F1
#
_cell.length_a   1.000
_cell.length_b   1.000
_cell.length_c   1.000
_cell.angle_alpha   90.00
_cell.angle_beta   90.00
_cell.angle_gamma   90.00
#
_symmetry.space_group_name_H-M   'P 1'
#
loop_
_entity.id
_entity.type
_entity.pdbx_description
1 polymer ?
#
loop_
_entity_poly.entity_id
_entity_poly.type
_entity_poly.pdbx_seq_one_letter_code
_entity_poly.pdbx_strand_id
1 'polypeptide(L)' 'MQRSKLLLEKRKQFVHNYVENNSEKQMKVIVEELIEQLFISEKTIYNILKN' A
#
# COMPACT_ATOMS: atom_id res chain seq x y z
N MET A 1 2.23 -22.67 3.75
CA MET A 1 1.16 -21.73 4.15
C MET A 1 1.60 -20.60 5.09
N GLN A 2 2.78 -20.61 5.74
CA GLN A 2 3.28 -19.47 6.53
C GLN A 2 3.87 -18.31 5.69
N ARG A 3 4.46 -18.60 4.51
CA ARG A 3 5.09 -17.59 3.64
C ARG A 3 4.12 -16.52 3.12
N SER A 4 2.87 -16.88 2.84
CA SER A 4 1.88 -15.92 2.30
C SER A 4 1.49 -14.85 3.32
N LYS A 5 1.45 -15.20 4.62
CA LYS A 5 1.11 -14.24 5.68
C LYS A 5 2.20 -13.17 5.82
N LEU A 6 3.47 -13.59 5.85
CA LEU A 6 4.61 -12.69 5.90
C LEU A 6 4.69 -11.76 4.68
N LEU A 7 4.39 -12.28 3.48
CA LEU A 7 4.35 -11.48 2.25
C LEU A 7 3.24 -10.42 2.28
N LEU A 8 2.07 -10.77 2.80
CA LEU A 8 0.97 -9.82 3.00
C LEU A 8 1.33 -8.75 4.02
N GLU A 9 1.96 -9.11 5.14
CA GLU A 9 2.41 -8.16 6.15
C GLU A 9 3.48 -7.20 5.61
N LYS A 10 4.46 -7.72 4.87
CA LYS A 10 5.46 -6.87 4.19
C LYS A 10 4.82 -5.91 3.20
N ARG A 11 3.81 -6.35 2.44
CA ARG A 11 3.08 -5.48 1.52
C ARG A 11 2.33 -4.38 2.27
N LYS A 12 1.67 -4.70 3.39
CA LYS A 12 1.02 -3.70 4.23
C LYS A 12 2.02 -2.67 4.73
N GLN A 13 3.14 -3.12 5.32
CA GLN A 13 4.19 -2.24 5.81
C GLN A 13 4.74 -1.34 4.70
N PHE A 14 4.97 -1.89 3.51
CA PHE A 14 5.42 -1.11 2.37
C PHE A 14 4.46 0.03 2.02
N VAL A 15 3.15 -0.27 1.95
CA VAL A 15 2.11 0.74 1.65
C VAL A 15 2.10 1.85 2.71
N HIS A 16 2.12 1.50 4.00
CA HIS A 16 2.14 2.49 5.08
C HIS A 16 3.40 3.36 5.05
N ASN A 17 4.57 2.74 4.90
CA ASN A 17 5.84 3.47 4.82
C ASN A 17 5.87 4.39 3.59
N TYR A 18 5.32 3.95 2.45
CA TYR A 18 5.29 4.77 1.25
C TYR A 18 4.40 6.01 1.45
N VAL A 19 3.22 5.85 2.06
CA VAL A 19 2.34 6.99 2.39
C VAL A 19 3.00 7.95 3.37
N GLU A 20 3.67 7.44 4.41
CA GLU A 20 4.35 8.28 5.41
C GLU A 20 5.50 9.08 4.78
N ASN A 21 6.34 8.43 3.99
CA ASN A 21 7.48 9.05 3.30
C ASN A 21 7.06 10.04 2.21
N ASN A 22 5.83 9.95 1.70
CA ASN A 22 5.30 10.83 0.66
C ASN A 22 4.12 11.67 1.18
N SER A 23 4.05 11.92 2.49
CA SER A 23 2.95 12.65 3.13
C SER A 23 2.76 14.08 2.63
N GLU A 24 3.78 14.65 1.96
CA GLU A 24 3.72 15.92 1.24
C GLU A 24 2.90 15.87 -0.07
N LYS A 25 2.74 14.68 -0.68
CA LYS A 25 1.95 14.48 -1.90
C LYS A 25 0.47 14.34 -1.57
N GLN A 26 -0.38 14.64 -2.56
CA GLN A 26 -1.81 14.35 -2.44
C GLN A 26 -2.05 12.83 -2.38
N MET A 27 -2.94 12.40 -1.49
CA MET A 27 -3.29 10.98 -1.30
C MET A 27 -3.66 10.29 -2.64
N LYS A 28 -4.36 10.99 -3.53
CA LYS A 28 -4.73 10.44 -4.85
C LYS A 28 -3.50 10.04 -5.68
N VAL A 29 -2.48 10.90 -5.72
CA VAL A 29 -1.23 10.64 -6.45
C VAL A 29 -0.50 9.44 -5.82
N ILE A 30 -0.41 9.41 -4.50
CA ILE A 30 0.23 8.30 -3.77
C ILE A 30 -0.47 6.97 -4.07
N VAL A 31 -1.81 6.98 -4.11
CA VAL A 31 -2.62 5.79 -4.42
C VAL A 31 -2.41 5.33 -5.85
N GLU A 32 -2.38 6.23 -6.83
CA GLU A 32 -2.07 5.89 -8.23
C GLU A 32 -0.67 5.26 -8.38
N GLU A 33 0.35 5.86 -7.76
CA GLU A 33 1.72 5.31 -7.75
C GLU A 33 1.75 3.90 -7.13
N LEU A 34 1.04 3.68 -6.02
CA LEU A 34 0.96 2.37 -5.37
C LEU A 34 0.21 1.33 -6.21
N ILE A 35 -0.83 1.72 -6.95
CA ILE A 35 -1.56 0.84 -7.87
C ILE A 35 -0.61 0.37 -8.97
N GLU A 36 0.18 1.29 -9.56
CA GLU A 36 1.16 0.96 -10.60
C GLU A 36 2.30 0.08 -10.09
N GLN A 37 2.81 0.35 -8.88
CA GLN A 37 3.92 -0.42 -8.31
C GLN A 37 3.53 -1.81 -7.82
N LEU A 38 2.34 -1.94 -7.21
CA LEU A 38 1.91 -3.18 -6.56
C LEU A 38 0.94 -4.01 -7.40
N PHE A 39 0.45 -3.46 -8.52
CA PHE A 39 -0.52 -4.08 -9.42
C PHE A 39 -1.78 -4.54 -8.67
N ILE A 40 -2.27 -3.71 -7.74
CA ILE A 40 -3.49 -3.96 -6.96
C ILE A 40 -4.47 -2.81 -7.10
N SER A 41 -5.74 -3.10 -6.83
CA SER A 41 -6.80 -2.09 -6.96
C SER A 41 -6.70 -0.99 -5.91
N GLU A 42 -7.19 0.20 -6.26
CA GLU A 42 -7.40 1.32 -5.34
C GLU A 42 -8.12 0.89 -4.04
N LYS A 43 -9.20 0.10 -4.18
CA LYS A 43 -9.96 -0.44 -3.05
C LYS A 43 -9.07 -1.28 -2.11
N THR A 44 -8.13 -2.04 -2.66
CA THR A 44 -7.18 -2.83 -1.87
C THR A 44 -6.22 -1.93 -1.10
N ILE A 45 -5.71 -0.85 -1.73
CA ILE A 45 -4.85 0.14 -1.07
C ILE A 45 -5.59 0.79 0.11
N TYR A 46 -6.80 1.30 -0.11
CA TYR A 46 -7.59 1.90 0.98
C TYR A 46 -7.93 0.89 2.07
N ASN A 47 -8.18 -0.37 1.71
CA ASN A 47 -8.41 -1.41 2.70
C ASN A 47 -7.16 -1.72 3.54
N ILE A 48 -5.96 -1.60 2.97
CA ILE A 48 -4.69 -1.70 3.71
C ILE A 48 -4.53 -0.49 4.63
N LEU A 49 -4.76 0.73 4.13
CA LEU A 49 -4.59 1.96 4.91
C LEU A 49 -5.58 2.09 6.07
N LYS A 50 -6.78 1.53 5.92
CA LYS A 50 -7.80 1.53 6.96
C LYS A 50 -7.51 0.53 8.10
N ASN A 51 -6.67 -0.49 7.87
CA ASN A 51 -6.77 -1.76 8.58
C ASN A 51 -5.43 -2.46 8.88
#